data_AF-A0A1I0PRK1-F1
#
_entry.id   AF-A0A1I0PRK1-F1
#
_cell.length_a   1.000
_cell.length_b   1.000
_cell.length_c   1.000
_cell.angle_alpha   90.00
_cell.angle_beta   90.00
_cell.angle_gamma   90.00
#
_symmetry.space_group_name_H-M   'P 1'
#
loop_
_entity.id
_entity.type
_entity.pdbx_description
1 polymer ?
#
loop_
_entity_poly.entity_id
_entity_poly.type
_entity_poly.pdbx_seq_one_letter_code
_entity_poly.pdbx_strand_id
1 'polypeptide(L)'
;MEKELNKRVLFIIILIVHFCQMQAQVKTDTVVVGRDRVVFSYPEKSKVCVTNYEEGFFKDISCIEDTALIGLHYGAMMNIPLIDRQGKNIISEYILANDLRQTRGFYYSNGERKYFREDNVLKYGINTYYTNVPEEKVLFYEALLDSLKYIVNPSELVK
;
A
#
# COMPACT_ATOMS: atom_id res chain seq x y z
N MET A 1 -28.41 -2.30 -33.77
CA MET A 1 -28.34 -1.48 -32.54
C MET A 1 -28.35 -2.36 -31.28
N GLU A 2 -29.32 -3.26 -31.14
CA GLU A 2 -29.44 -4.19 -30.00
C GLU A 2 -28.25 -5.15 -29.82
N LYS A 3 -27.70 -5.69 -30.92
CA LYS A 3 -26.49 -6.56 -30.87
C LYS A 3 -25.23 -5.84 -30.38
N GLU A 4 -25.12 -4.53 -30.62
CA GLU A 4 -24.00 -3.71 -30.13
C GLU A 4 -24.15 -3.39 -28.64
N LEU A 5 -25.38 -3.14 -28.18
CA LEU A 5 -25.69 -2.95 -26.77
C LEU A 5 -25.35 -4.21 -25.95
N ASN A 6 -25.72 -5.39 -26.45
CA ASN A 6 -25.42 -6.67 -25.78
C ASN A 6 -23.92 -6.94 -25.67
N LYS A 7 -23.11 -6.56 -26.67
CA LYS A 7 -21.65 -6.67 -26.62
C LYS A 7 -21.04 -5.74 -25.56
N ARG A 8 -21.51 -4.50 -25.48
CA ARG A 8 -21.05 -3.52 -24.49
C ARG A 8 -21.39 -3.93 -23.06
N VAL A 9 -22.60 -4.44 -22.84
CA VAL A 9 -23.03 -4.96 -21.53
C VAL A 9 -22.19 -6.19 -21.14
N LEU A 10 -21.97 -7.13 -22.08
CA LEU A 10 -21.11 -8.29 -21.83
C LEU A 10 -19.68 -7.88 -21.49
N PHE A 11 -19.12 -6.88 -22.18
CA PHE A 11 -17.79 -6.34 -21.90
C PHE A 11 -17.71 -5.73 -20.49
N ILE A 12 -18.73 -4.97 -20.08
CA ILE A 12 -18.83 -4.41 -18.71
C ILE A 12 -18.92 -5.54 -17.67
N ILE A 13 -19.72 -6.58 -17.91
CA ILE A 13 -19.81 -7.73 -17.01
C ILE A 13 -18.46 -8.44 -16.89
N ILE A 14 -17.73 -8.64 -17.99
CA ILE A 14 -16.40 -9.24 -17.97
C ILE A 14 -15.42 -8.39 -17.13
N LEU A 15 -15.45 -7.06 -17.27
CA LEU A 15 -14.65 -6.15 -16.46
C LEU A 15 -15.01 -6.24 -14.97
N ILE A 16 -16.30 -6.30 -14.64
CA ILE A 16 -16.79 -6.45 -13.26
C ILE A 16 -16.32 -7.78 -12.66
N VAL A 17 -16.44 -8.89 -13.41
CA VAL A 17 -16.01 -10.21 -12.95
C VAL A 17 -14.50 -10.24 -12.70
N HIS A 18 -13.69 -9.68 -13.61
CA HIS A 18 -12.24 -9.57 -13.41
C HIS A 18 -11.91 -8.74 -12.16
N PHE A 19 -12.59 -7.61 -11.98
CA PHE A 19 -12.40 -6.75 -10.81
C PHE A 19 -12.78 -7.46 -9.49
N CYS A 20 -13.89 -8.20 -9.47
CA CYS A 20 -14.29 -9.01 -8.32
C CYS A 20 -13.31 -10.17 -8.04
N GLN A 21 -12.77 -10.81 -9.07
CA GLN A 21 -11.76 -11.87 -8.90
C GLN A 21 -10.45 -11.33 -8.33
N MET A 22 -10.04 -10.12 -8.69
CA MET A 22 -8.88 -9.46 -8.06
C MET A 22 -9.11 -9.19 -6.57
N GLN A 23 -10.34 -8.85 -6.16
CA GLN A 23 -10.69 -8.70 -4.74
C GLN A 23 -10.76 -10.04 -3.98
N ALA A 24 -10.99 -11.16 -4.67
CA ALA A 24 -11.04 -12.48 -4.03
C ALA A 24 -9.66 -13.04 -3.63
N GLN A 25 -8.55 -12.38 -4.01
CA GLN A 25 -7.18 -12.84 -3.78
C GLN A 25 -6.42 -11.98 -2.76
N VAL A 26 -7.13 -11.24 -1.90
CA VAL A 26 -6.51 -10.42 -0.85
C VAL A 26 -6.90 -10.94 0.53
N LYS A 27 -5.94 -10.89 1.45
CA LYS A 27 -6.09 -11.14 2.87
C LYS A 27 -6.14 -9.82 3.61
N THR A 28 -7.12 -9.63 4.48
CA THR A 28 -7.20 -8.49 5.39
C THR A 28 -6.56 -8.84 6.72
N ASP A 29 -5.83 -7.89 7.30
CA ASP A 29 -5.11 -8.02 8.55
C ASP A 29 -5.36 -6.79 9.41
N THR A 30 -5.25 -6.96 10.73
CA THR A 30 -5.44 -5.90 11.70
C THR A 30 -4.23 -5.86 12.62
N VAL A 31 -3.57 -4.70 12.66
CA VAL A 31 -2.36 -4.49 13.45
C VAL A 31 -2.64 -3.44 14.51
N VAL A 32 -2.19 -3.71 15.73
CA VAL A 32 -2.29 -2.78 16.85
C VAL A 32 -1.10 -1.83 16.80
N VAL A 33 -1.36 -0.53 16.85
CA VAL A 33 -0.36 0.55 16.80
C VAL A 33 -0.63 1.49 17.98
N GLY A 34 0.17 1.35 19.04
CA GLY A 34 -0.12 2.03 20.30
C GLY A 34 -1.49 1.62 20.86
N ARG A 35 -2.44 2.56 20.88
CA ARG A 35 -3.83 2.34 21.33
C ARG A 35 -4.84 2.18 20.19
N ASP A 36 -4.39 2.41 18.97
CA ASP A 36 -5.19 2.40 17.76
C ASP A 36 -4.99 1.08 17.00
N ARG A 37 -5.77 0.90 15.94
CA ARG A 37 -5.67 -0.25 15.04
C ARG A 37 -5.59 0.21 13.60
N VAL A 38 -4.74 -0.45 12.83
CA VAL A 38 -4.68 -0.34 11.37
C VAL A 38 -5.27 -1.60 10.77
N VAL A 39 -6.27 -1.42 9.90
CA VAL A 39 -6.81 -2.50 9.08
C VAL A 39 -6.35 -2.27 7.65
N PHE A 40 -5.73 -3.27 7.05
CA PHE A 40 -5.21 -3.19 5.69
C PHE A 40 -5.27 -4.54 5.01
N SER A 41 -5.19 -4.55 3.68
CA SER A 41 -5.26 -5.77 2.88
C SER A 41 -4.00 -5.94 2.05
N TYR A 42 -3.63 -7.19 1.78
CA TYR A 42 -2.47 -7.57 0.96
C TYR A 42 -2.75 -8.87 0.21
N PRO A 43 -1.98 -9.23 -0.83
CA PRO A 43 -2.22 -10.46 -1.60
C PRO A 43 -2.16 -11.72 -0.72
N GLU A 44 -3.06 -12.66 -0.95
CA GLU A 44 -3.20 -13.87 -0.13
C GLU A 44 -1.92 -14.74 -0.14
N LYS A 45 -1.28 -14.85 -1.31
CA LYS A 45 -0.01 -15.58 -1.48
C LYS A 45 1.19 -14.70 -1.14
N SER A 46 1.30 -14.36 0.14
CA SER A 46 2.40 -13.54 0.66
C SER A 46 3.07 -14.15 1.88
N LYS A 47 4.36 -13.90 2.04
CA LYS A 47 5.11 -14.20 3.27
C LYS A 47 5.16 -12.95 4.15
N VAL A 48 4.72 -13.09 5.39
CA VAL A 48 4.74 -12.00 6.37
C VAL A 48 5.94 -12.16 7.30
N CYS A 49 6.72 -11.09 7.48
CA CYS A 49 7.79 -10.98 8.45
C CYS A 49 7.47 -9.82 9.40
N VAL A 50 7.63 -10.03 10.71
CA VAL A 50 7.47 -8.97 11.70
C VAL A 50 8.75 -8.87 12.52
N THR A 51 9.34 -7.68 12.55
CA THR A 51 10.54 -7.38 13.32
C THR A 51 10.20 -6.30 14.34
N ASN A 52 10.22 -6.66 15.62
CA ASN A 52 9.97 -5.72 16.72
C ASN A 52 11.29 -5.08 17.18
N TYR A 53 11.20 -3.83 17.62
CA TYR A 53 12.28 -3.09 18.26
C TYR A 53 11.73 -2.21 19.39
N GLU A 54 12.59 -1.44 20.07
CA GLU A 54 12.25 -0.74 21.31
C GLU A 54 11.03 0.19 21.19
N GLU A 55 10.90 0.90 20.07
CA GLU A 55 9.86 1.94 19.89
C GLU A 55 8.73 1.50 18.95
N GLY A 56 8.76 0.27 18.43
CA GLY A 56 7.75 -0.21 17.51
C GLY A 56 8.11 -1.46 16.72
N PHE A 57 7.63 -1.56 15.47
CA PHE A 57 7.85 -2.73 14.63
C PHE A 57 7.85 -2.42 13.14
N PHE A 58 8.48 -3.30 12.37
CA PHE A 58 8.33 -3.43 10.93
C PHE A 58 7.50 -4.68 10.63
N LYS A 59 6.51 -4.54 9.76
CA LYS A 59 5.73 -5.65 9.22
C LYS A 59 5.83 -5.63 7.71
N ASP A 60 6.65 -6.54 7.19
CA ASP A 60 6.97 -6.66 5.78
C ASP A 60 6.23 -7.86 5.17
N ILE A 61 5.63 -7.66 4.01
CA ILE A 61 4.80 -8.63 3.31
C ILE A 61 5.37 -8.79 1.91
N SER A 62 6.07 -9.90 1.70
CA SER A 62 6.66 -10.26 0.42
C SER A 62 5.64 -11.04 -0.40
N CYS A 63 5.19 -10.46 -1.51
CA CYS A 63 4.23 -11.05 -2.43
C CYS A 63 4.95 -12.04 -3.34
N ILE A 64 4.60 -13.33 -3.24
CA ILE A 64 5.37 -14.41 -3.88
C ILE A 64 5.22 -14.38 -5.41
N GLU A 65 4.05 -13.95 -5.90
CA GLU A 65 3.72 -14.02 -7.33
C GLU A 65 4.41 -12.95 -8.20
N ASP A 66 4.70 -11.78 -7.64
CA ASP A 66 5.26 -10.64 -8.38
C ASP A 66 6.46 -9.99 -7.70
N THR A 67 6.94 -10.57 -6.59
CA THR A 67 8.07 -10.07 -5.81
C THR A 67 7.88 -8.68 -5.21
N ALA A 68 6.65 -8.13 -5.25
CA ALA A 68 6.36 -6.87 -4.60
C ALA A 68 6.54 -6.99 -3.08
N LEU A 69 6.98 -5.92 -2.47
CA LEU A 69 7.10 -5.81 -1.02
C LEU A 69 6.14 -4.73 -0.56
N ILE A 70 5.23 -5.08 0.35
CA ILE A 70 4.39 -4.14 1.09
C ILE A 70 4.95 -4.06 2.50
N GLY A 71 5.07 -2.87 3.06
CA GLY A 71 5.48 -2.70 4.45
C GLY A 71 4.55 -1.79 5.22
N LEU A 72 4.40 -2.12 6.51
CA LEU A 72 3.81 -1.28 7.54
C LEU A 72 4.85 -1.12 8.63
N HIS A 73 5.25 0.10 8.91
CA HIS A 73 6.13 0.45 10.00
C HIS A 73 5.39 1.31 11.00
N TYR A 74 5.63 1.05 12.29
CA TYR A 74 5.16 1.86 13.40
C TYR A 74 6.33 2.11 14.36
N GLY A 75 6.51 3.35 14.81
CA GLY A 75 7.46 3.73 15.86
C GLY A 75 8.01 5.16 15.70
N ALA A 76 8.91 5.61 16.57
CA ALA A 76 9.35 7.02 16.58
C ALA A 76 10.46 7.35 15.55
N MET A 77 11.12 6.36 14.95
CA MET A 77 12.12 6.51 13.88
C MET A 77 11.58 7.02 12.52
N MET A 78 10.35 7.51 12.49
CA MET A 78 9.57 7.89 11.30
C MET A 78 10.07 9.11 10.51
N ASN A 79 11.12 9.79 10.97
CA ASN A 79 11.64 10.99 10.31
C ASN A 79 12.55 10.69 9.09
N ILE A 80 12.78 9.41 8.77
CA ILE A 80 13.65 9.00 7.66
C ILE A 80 12.82 8.23 6.63
N PRO A 81 12.91 8.57 5.33
CA PRO A 81 12.26 7.78 4.28
C PRO A 81 12.70 6.32 4.34
N LEU A 82 11.75 5.39 4.34
CA LEU A 82 12.06 3.95 4.34
C LEU A 82 12.60 3.49 2.98
N ILE A 83 12.14 4.15 1.91
CA ILE A 83 12.60 3.87 0.56
C ILE A 83 13.74 4.84 0.22
N ASP A 84 14.95 4.30 0.10
CA ASP A 84 16.10 5.07 -0.39
C ASP A 84 15.78 5.69 -1.76
N ARG A 85 15.92 7.00 -1.90
CA ARG A 85 15.57 7.73 -3.13
C ARG A 85 16.70 7.77 -4.14
N GLN A 86 17.91 7.36 -3.75
CA GLN A 86 19.06 7.41 -4.63
C GLN A 86 18.81 6.54 -5.88
N GLY A 87 18.98 7.14 -7.06
CA GLY A 87 18.76 6.45 -8.34
C GLY A 87 17.29 6.17 -8.70
N LYS A 88 16.32 6.75 -7.97
CA LYS A 88 14.89 6.61 -8.24
C LYS A 88 14.32 7.87 -8.90
N ASN A 89 13.38 7.67 -9.83
CA ASN A 89 12.65 8.74 -10.50
C ASN A 89 11.37 9.03 -9.72
N ILE A 90 11.21 10.26 -9.24
CA ILE A 90 10.03 10.68 -8.49
C ILE A 90 8.94 11.13 -9.47
N ILE A 91 7.75 10.54 -9.33
CA ILE A 91 6.56 10.88 -10.14
C ILE A 91 5.76 11.98 -9.43
N SER A 92 5.56 11.84 -8.12
CA SER A 92 4.76 12.77 -7.35
C SER A 92 5.15 12.78 -5.89
N GLU A 93 5.08 13.96 -5.27
CA GLU A 93 5.18 14.14 -3.83
C GLU A 93 3.96 14.91 -3.33
N TYR A 94 3.47 14.54 -2.15
CA TYR A 94 2.41 15.25 -1.45
C TYR A 94 2.93 15.73 -0.10
N ILE A 95 2.88 17.04 0.10
CA ILE A 95 3.38 17.71 1.30
C ILE A 95 2.19 18.32 2.04
N LEU A 96 2.10 18.08 3.35
CA LEU A 96 1.09 18.68 4.22
C LEU A 96 1.78 19.30 5.43
N ALA A 97 1.55 20.59 5.65
CA ALA A 97 2.12 21.34 6.78
C ALA A 97 3.66 21.26 6.85
N ASN A 98 4.32 21.34 5.70
CA ASN A 98 5.78 21.19 5.51
C ASN A 98 6.35 19.78 5.74
N ASP A 99 5.50 18.80 6.03
CA ASP A 99 5.90 17.40 6.12
C ASP A 99 5.59 16.66 4.82
N LEU A 100 6.56 15.89 4.33
CA LEU A 100 6.36 15.00 3.18
C LEU A 100 5.50 13.80 3.60
N ARG A 101 4.28 13.75 3.09
CA ARG A 101 3.26 12.76 3.45
C ARG A 101 3.19 11.59 2.49
N GLN A 102 3.52 11.79 1.24
CA GLN A 102 3.50 10.70 0.27
C GLN A 102 4.51 10.96 -0.83
N THR A 103 5.16 9.90 -1.27
CA THR A 103 6.07 9.90 -2.42
C THR A 103 5.69 8.73 -3.31
N ARG A 104 5.58 8.97 -4.62
CA ARG A 104 5.46 7.93 -5.64
C ARG A 104 6.61 8.06 -6.61
N GLY A 105 7.08 6.93 -7.13
CA GLY A 105 8.11 6.94 -8.14
C GLY A 105 8.35 5.58 -8.76
N PHE A 106 9.39 5.50 -9.57
CA PHE A 106 9.85 4.27 -10.17
C PHE A 106 11.37 4.21 -10.24
N TYR A 107 11.89 3.00 -10.44
CA TYR A 107 13.29 2.74 -10.69
C TYR A 107 13.42 1.56 -11.67
N TYR A 108 14.62 1.35 -12.20
CA TYR A 108 14.91 0.20 -13.04
C TYR A 108 15.60 -0.87 -12.20
N SER A 109 15.09 -2.10 -12.26
CA SER A 109 15.70 -3.28 -11.64
C SER A 109 15.75 -4.38 -12.69
N ASN A 110 16.94 -4.92 -12.95
CA ASN A 110 17.16 -5.94 -13.99
C ASN A 110 16.58 -5.57 -15.37
N GLY A 111 16.65 -4.28 -15.75
CA GLY A 111 16.14 -3.78 -17.02
C GLY A 111 14.63 -3.52 -17.04
N GLU A 112 13.90 -3.88 -15.99
CA GLU A 112 12.46 -3.66 -15.88
C GLU A 112 12.15 -2.44 -15.01
N ARG A 113 11.10 -1.70 -15.38
CA ARG A 113 10.59 -0.60 -14.56
C ARG A 113 9.78 -1.16 -13.39
N LYS A 114 10.16 -0.75 -12.18
CA LYS A 114 9.48 -1.11 -10.93
C LYS A 114 9.02 0.16 -10.21
N TYR A 115 7.84 0.11 -9.64
CA TYR A 115 7.18 1.24 -9.00
C TYR A 115 7.21 1.10 -7.48
N PHE A 116 7.16 2.26 -6.82
CA PHE A 116 7.06 2.35 -5.37
C PHE A 116 6.15 3.50 -4.97
N ARG A 117 5.58 3.37 -3.77
CA ARG A 117 4.87 4.41 -3.05
C ARG A 117 5.23 4.31 -1.58
N GLU A 118 5.40 5.45 -0.93
CA GLU A 118 5.64 5.56 0.49
C GLU A 118 4.72 6.64 1.06
N ASP A 119 3.93 6.29 2.07
CA ASP A 119 3.01 7.17 2.78
C ASP A 119 3.43 7.32 4.23
N ASN A 120 3.54 8.56 4.70
CA ASN A 120 3.94 8.95 6.04
C ASN A 120 2.78 9.58 6.80
N VAL A 121 2.18 8.81 7.72
CA VAL A 121 1.10 9.26 8.59
C VAL A 121 1.68 9.62 9.96
N LEU A 122 2.41 10.74 10.01
CA LEU A 122 3.16 11.19 11.20
C LEU A 122 2.31 11.33 12.46
N LYS A 123 1.01 11.67 12.35
CA LYS A 123 0.11 11.76 13.52
C LYS A 123 0.10 10.46 14.34
N TYR A 124 0.27 9.32 13.68
CA TYR A 124 0.23 8.00 14.30
C TYR A 124 1.60 7.33 14.35
N GLY A 125 2.67 7.99 13.87
CA GLY A 125 3.99 7.37 13.73
C GLY A 125 3.99 6.15 12.82
N ILE A 126 3.21 6.19 11.73
CA ILE A 126 3.02 5.06 10.81
C ILE A 126 3.53 5.40 9.42
N ASN A 127 4.36 4.52 8.86
CA ASN A 127 4.74 4.53 7.45
C ASN A 127 4.14 3.31 6.78
N THR A 128 3.58 3.49 5.59
CA THR A 128 3.12 2.38 4.76
C THR A 128 3.69 2.54 3.37
N TYR A 129 4.18 1.46 2.80
CA TYR A 129 4.82 1.52 1.50
C TYR A 129 4.57 0.26 0.69
N TYR A 130 4.74 0.39 -0.63
CA TYR A 130 5.09 -0.73 -1.47
C TYR A 130 6.32 -0.40 -2.31
N THR A 131 7.05 -1.43 -2.71
CA THR A 131 8.16 -1.31 -3.66
C THR A 131 8.26 -2.57 -4.52
N ASN A 132 9.08 -2.49 -5.57
CA ASN A 132 9.30 -3.58 -6.52
C ASN A 132 8.02 -4.03 -7.27
N VAL A 133 7.05 -3.13 -7.44
CA VAL A 133 5.78 -3.44 -8.11
C VAL A 133 5.94 -3.28 -9.63
N PRO A 134 5.56 -4.28 -10.45
CA PRO A 134 5.60 -4.15 -11.91
C PRO A 134 4.45 -3.26 -12.42
N GLU A 135 4.64 -2.65 -13.59
CA GLU A 135 3.76 -1.61 -14.15
C GLU A 135 2.28 -2.03 -14.21
N GLU A 136 2.03 -3.26 -14.67
CA GLU A 136 0.69 -3.82 -14.85
C GLU A 136 -0.07 -4.05 -13.55
N LYS A 137 0.63 -4.03 -12.40
CA LYS A 137 0.02 -4.23 -11.07
C LYS A 137 -0.04 -2.96 -10.23
N VAL A 138 0.48 -1.83 -10.71
CA VAL A 138 0.53 -0.57 -9.93
C VAL A 138 -0.84 -0.19 -9.38
N LEU A 139 -1.87 -0.20 -10.22
CA LEU A 139 -3.24 0.17 -9.80
C LEU A 139 -3.79 -0.75 -8.70
N PHE A 140 -3.43 -2.03 -8.72
CA PHE A 140 -3.83 -2.97 -7.69
C PHE A 140 -3.17 -2.65 -6.35
N TYR A 141 -1.86 -2.37 -6.34
CA TYR A 141 -1.15 -2.01 -5.09
C TYR A 141 -1.52 -0.61 -4.57
N GLU A 142 -1.81 0.35 -5.45
CA GLU A 142 -2.37 1.65 -5.06
C GLU A 142 -3.71 1.46 -4.33
N ALA A 143 -4.61 0.64 -4.89
CA ALA A 143 -5.89 0.33 -4.25
C ALA A 143 -5.75 -0.35 -2.88
N LEU A 144 -4.73 -1.19 -2.69
CA LEU A 144 -4.45 -1.80 -1.38
C LEU A 144 -4.08 -0.75 -0.34
N LEU A 145 -3.15 0.16 -0.65
CA LEU A 145 -2.73 1.24 0.27
C LEU A 145 -3.86 2.25 0.50
N ASP A 146 -4.63 2.60 -0.54
CA ASP A 146 -5.76 3.52 -0.42
C ASP A 146 -6.91 2.94 0.43
N SER A 147 -7.01 1.62 0.53
CA SER A 147 -8.03 0.94 1.34
C SER A 147 -7.70 0.88 2.84
N LEU A 148 -6.54 1.38 3.24
CA LEU A 148 -6.07 1.30 4.62
C LEU A 148 -6.95 2.14 5.56
N LYS A 149 -7.33 1.55 6.70
CA LYS A 149 -8.24 2.17 7.67
C LYS A 149 -7.55 2.30 9.02
N TYR A 150 -7.56 3.52 9.55
CA TYR A 150 -7.15 3.83 10.92
C TYR A 150 -8.38 3.85 11.81
N ILE A 151 -8.42 2.94 12.78
CA ILE A 151 -9.46 2.87 13.81
C ILE A 151 -8.88 3.51 15.06
N VAL A 152 -9.27 4.75 15.31
CA VAL A 152 -8.83 5.54 16.47
C VAL A 152 -9.66 5.17 17.69
N ASN A 153 -9.01 4.95 18.83
CA ASN A 153 -9.70 4.67 20.08
C ASN A 153 -10.42 5.96 20.58
N PRO A 154 -11.72 5.91 20.96
CA PRO A 154 -12.52 7.11 21.21
C PRO A 154 -12.05 8.01 22.37
N SER A 155 -11.13 7.56 23.22
CA SER A 155 -10.65 8.32 24.37
C SER A 155 -9.82 9.57 24.02
N GLU A 156 -9.50 9.80 22.75
CA GLU A 156 -8.81 11.02 22.25
C GLU A 156 -9.73 12.04 21.56
N LEU A 157 -11.03 11.76 21.39
CA LEU A 157 -11.99 12.74 20.85
C LEU A 157 -12.48 13.74 21.91
N VAL A 158 -11.97 13.64 23.15
CA VAL A 158 -12.27 14.54 24.26
C VAL A 158 -10.96 15.16 24.75
N LYS A 159 -10.50 16.19 24.04
CA LYS A 159 -9.63 17.24 24.59
C LYS A 159 -10.07 18.58 24.04
#